data_AF-A0AAU4MN67-F1
#
_entry.id   AF-A0AAU4MN67-F1
#
_cell.length_a   1.000
_cell.length_b   1.000
_cell.length_c   1.000
_cell.angle_alpha   90.00
_cell.angle_beta   90.00
_cell.angle_gamma   90.00
#
_symmetry.space_group_name_H-M   'P 1'
#
loop_
_entity.id
_entity.type
_entity.pdbx_description
1 polymer ?
#
loop_
_entity_poly.entity_id
_entity_poly.type
_entity_poly.pdbx_seq_one_letter_code
_entity_poly.pdbx_strand_id
1 'polypeptide(L)'
;MGLYTAWCEQRAAGDGWTVVETVTDLDDLVPLAERPGWQRVTKLVTDGQVGVVVTINRRMLADNATAWARLSDLLQGLGVVLTTSGAWSCPAPGELR
;
A
#
# COMPACT_ATOMS: atom_id res chain seq x y z
N MET A 1 -17.80 4.66 9.57
CA MET A 1 -16.64 4.31 8.73
C MET A 1 -15.53 5.31 8.99
N GLY A 2 -14.30 4.84 9.16
CA GLY A 2 -13.14 5.73 9.38
C GLY A 2 -12.78 6.51 8.12
N LEU A 3 -12.33 7.75 8.27
CA LEU A 3 -11.96 8.65 7.16
C LEU A 3 -10.94 8.02 6.20
N TYR A 4 -10.01 7.22 6.73
CA TYR A 4 -8.95 6.58 5.95
C TYR A 4 -9.46 5.46 5.05
N THR A 5 -10.38 4.64 5.55
CA THR A 5 -11.08 3.62 4.77
C THR A 5 -11.82 4.24 3.60
N ALA A 6 -12.62 5.28 3.87
CA ALA A 6 -13.39 5.96 2.84
C ALA A 6 -12.49 6.57 1.74
N TRP A 7 -11.32 7.11 2.13
CA TRP A 7 -10.35 7.60 1.16
C TRP A 7 -9.83 6.48 0.24
N CYS A 8 -9.44 5.32 0.80
CA CYS A 8 -8.95 4.19 -0.01
C CYS A 8 -10.01 3.68 -0.98
N GLU A 9 -11.27 3.57 -0.52
CA GLU A 9 -12.41 3.15 -1.35
C GLU A 9 -12.68 4.16 -2.47
N GLN A 10 -12.66 5.47 -2.17
CA GLN A 10 -12.81 6.52 -3.17
C GLN A 10 -11.66 6.53 -4.19
N ARG A 11 -10.42 6.32 -3.74
CA ARG A 11 -9.25 6.23 -4.61
C ARG A 11 -9.39 5.06 -5.59
N ALA A 12 -9.83 3.90 -5.09
CA ALA A 12 -10.08 2.71 -5.91
C ALA A 12 -11.21 2.96 -6.92
N ALA A 13 -12.33 3.53 -6.47
CA ALA A 13 -13.45 3.87 -7.33
C ALA A 13 -13.06 4.88 -8.44
N GLY A 14 -12.23 5.88 -8.11
CA GLY A 14 -11.75 6.88 -9.07
C GLY A 14 -10.92 6.29 -10.22
N ASP A 15 -10.22 5.17 -9.98
CA ASP A 15 -9.46 4.44 -11.01
C ASP A 15 -10.26 3.26 -11.62
N GLY A 16 -11.54 3.10 -11.24
CA GLY A 16 -12.40 2.03 -11.74
C GLY A 16 -12.07 0.65 -11.17
N TRP A 17 -11.38 0.56 -10.03
CA TRP A 17 -11.08 -0.70 -9.37
C TRP A 17 -12.21 -1.14 -8.44
N THR A 18 -12.52 -2.43 -8.47
CA THR A 18 -13.45 -3.06 -7.51
C THR A 18 -12.73 -3.32 -6.19
N VAL A 19 -13.31 -2.84 -5.08
CA VAL A 19 -12.80 -3.15 -3.74
C VAL A 19 -13.19 -4.58 -3.36
N VAL A 20 -12.21 -5.46 -3.24
CA VAL A 20 -12.41 -6.86 -2.83
C VAL A 20 -12.52 -6.98 -1.31
N GLU A 21 -11.69 -6.25 -0.58
CA GLU A 21 -11.67 -6.27 0.88
C GLU A 21 -11.06 -4.98 1.43
N THR A 22 -11.62 -4.49 2.53
CA THR A 22 -11.07 -3.39 3.31
C THR A 22 -10.42 -3.96 4.57
N VAL A 23 -9.09 -3.84 4.67
CA VAL A 23 -8.33 -4.31 5.83
C VAL A 23 -7.94 -3.12 6.70
N THR A 24 -8.22 -3.22 8.00
CA THR A 24 -7.75 -2.24 8.99
C THR A 24 -6.56 -2.80 9.74
N ASP A 25 -5.45 -2.07 9.73
CA ASP A 25 -4.23 -2.41 10.47
C ASP A 25 -3.84 -1.19 11.33
N LEU A 26 -3.84 -1.37 12.66
CA LEU A 26 -3.63 -0.30 13.64
C LEU A 26 -2.36 -0.51 14.48
N ASP A 27 -1.70 -1.66 14.34
CA ASP A 27 -0.60 -2.06 15.22
C ASP A 27 0.74 -1.59 14.66
N ASP A 28 0.95 -0.28 14.61
CA ASP A 28 2.13 0.35 14.01
C ASP A 28 3.45 0.05 14.74
N LEU A 29 3.38 -0.41 16.00
CA LEU A 29 4.53 -0.84 16.81
C LEU A 29 5.01 -2.26 16.51
N VAL A 30 4.18 -3.08 15.85
CA VAL A 30 4.50 -4.48 15.52
C VAL A 30 5.21 -4.51 14.16
N PRO A 31 6.21 -5.39 13.93
CA PRO A 31 6.79 -5.55 12.61
C PRO A 31 5.73 -5.88 11.56
N LEU A 32 5.80 -5.26 10.38
CA LEU A 32 4.74 -5.38 9.36
C LEU A 32 4.37 -6.84 9.03
N ALA A 33 5.35 -7.74 8.94
CA ALA A 33 5.13 -9.16 8.62
C ALA A 33 4.34 -9.92 9.72
N GLU A 34 4.33 -9.40 10.94
CA GLU A 34 3.64 -9.99 12.09
C GLU A 34 2.23 -9.40 12.28
N ARG A 35 1.88 -8.34 11.56
CA ARG A 35 0.57 -7.70 11.68
C ARG A 35 -0.51 -8.55 11.01
N PRO A 36 -1.61 -8.93 11.71
CA PRO A 36 -2.67 -9.74 11.14
C PRO A 36 -3.31 -9.10 9.89
N GLY A 37 -3.45 -7.77 9.88
CA GLY A 37 -3.96 -7.03 8.72
C GLY A 37 -3.05 -7.20 7.50
N TRP A 38 -1.75 -6.98 7.67
CA TRP A 38 -0.80 -7.18 6.58
C TRP A 38 -0.68 -8.64 6.11
N GLN A 39 -0.78 -9.62 7.03
CA GLN A 39 -0.83 -11.04 6.66
C GLN A 39 -2.05 -11.35 5.80
N ARG A 40 -3.21 -10.73 6.08
CA ARG A 40 -4.41 -10.86 5.25
C ARG A 40 -4.19 -10.28 3.85
N VAL A 41 -3.59 -9.10 3.73
CA VAL A 41 -3.23 -8.49 2.43
C VAL A 41 -2.29 -9.40 1.66
N THR A 42 -1.24 -9.89 2.31
CA THR A 42 -0.26 -10.80 1.69
C THR A 42 -0.94 -12.06 1.18
N LYS A 43 -1.87 -12.64 1.95
CA LYS A 43 -2.64 -13.80 1.51
C LYS A 43 -3.47 -13.52 0.25
N LEU A 44 -4.18 -12.39 0.21
CA LEU A 44 -4.96 -11.99 -0.97
C LEU A 44 -4.08 -11.83 -2.21
N VAL A 45 -2.87 -11.28 -2.03
CA VAL A 45 -1.86 -11.12 -3.09
C VAL A 45 -1.35 -12.49 -3.56
N THR A 46 -0.92 -13.36 -2.65
CA THR A 46 -0.38 -14.68 -3.02
C THR A 46 -1.41 -15.62 -3.61
N ASP A 47 -2.68 -15.49 -3.18
CA ASP A 47 -3.81 -16.24 -3.74
C ASP A 47 -4.26 -15.66 -5.10
N GLY A 48 -3.64 -14.58 -5.59
CA GLY A 48 -3.94 -13.94 -6.88
C GLY A 48 -5.29 -13.25 -6.93
N GLN A 49 -5.87 -12.90 -5.79
CA GLN A 49 -7.23 -12.32 -5.69
C GLN A 49 -7.27 -10.82 -5.92
N VAL A 50 -6.12 -10.14 -5.83
CA VAL A 50 -6.01 -8.68 -5.96
C VAL A 50 -4.84 -8.31 -6.88
N GLY A 51 -5.05 -7.32 -7.75
CA GLY A 51 -3.99 -6.72 -8.57
C GLY A 51 -3.50 -5.36 -8.05
N VAL A 52 -4.15 -4.81 -7.03
CA VAL A 52 -3.82 -3.50 -6.47
C VAL A 52 -4.03 -3.50 -4.96
N VAL A 53 -3.08 -2.90 -4.24
CA VAL A 53 -3.19 -2.60 -2.81
C VAL A 53 -3.17 -1.08 -2.64
N VAL A 54 -4.23 -0.54 -2.02
CA VAL A 54 -4.37 0.89 -1.75
C VAL A 54 -4.18 1.14 -0.25
N THR A 55 -3.22 1.99 0.11
CA THR A 55 -2.99 2.40 1.51
C THR A 55 -2.92 3.91 1.64
N ILE A 56 -3.43 4.50 2.71
CA ILE A 56 -3.40 5.96 2.85
C ILE A 56 -2.00 6.50 3.12
N ASN A 57 -1.24 5.87 4.01
CA ASN A 57 0.02 6.40 4.53
C ASN A 57 1.13 5.36 4.38
N ARG A 58 2.17 5.74 3.62
CA ARG A 58 3.35 4.90 3.38
C ARG A 58 4.04 4.47 4.66
N ARG A 59 4.06 5.33 5.69
CA ARG A 59 4.68 5.02 7.00
C ARG A 59 4.02 3.87 7.72
N MET A 60 2.78 3.51 7.36
CA MET A 60 2.14 2.32 7.93
C MET A 60 2.81 1.04 7.43
N LEU A 61 3.44 1.06 6.26
CA LEU A 61 4.04 -0.12 5.63
C LEU A 61 5.58 -0.04 5.53
N ALA A 62 6.15 1.16 5.58
CA ALA A 62 7.58 1.34 5.39
C ALA A 62 8.10 2.58 6.12
N ASP A 63 9.17 2.42 6.88
CA ASP A 63 9.77 3.50 7.67
C ASP A 63 10.49 4.55 6.81
N ASN A 64 10.88 4.19 5.59
CA ASN A 64 11.64 5.05 4.70
C ASN A 64 11.43 4.74 3.22
N ALA A 65 12.04 5.58 2.38
CA ALA A 65 12.12 5.50 0.93
C ALA A 65 12.40 4.10 0.37
N THR A 66 13.49 3.54 0.87
CA THR A 66 14.11 2.34 0.35
C THR A 66 13.27 1.13 0.73
N ALA A 67 12.74 1.11 1.96
CA ALA A 67 11.80 0.10 2.40
C ALA A 67 10.50 0.13 1.58
N TRP A 68 9.98 1.33 1.27
CA TRP A 68 8.81 1.47 0.41
C TRP A 68 9.07 0.96 -1.01
N ALA A 69 10.18 1.36 -1.62
CA ALA A 69 10.55 0.91 -2.97
C ALA A 69 10.69 -0.61 -3.04
N ARG A 70 11.41 -1.22 -2.08
CA ARG A 70 11.55 -2.68 -2.01
C ARG A 70 10.21 -3.40 -1.86
N LEU A 71 9.30 -2.86 -1.04
CA LEU A 71 7.98 -3.44 -0.87
C LEU A 71 7.16 -3.34 -2.16
N SER A 72 7.22 -2.18 -2.83
CA SER A 72 6.58 -1.97 -4.13
C SER A 72 7.12 -2.93 -5.18
N ASP A 73 8.43 -3.10 -5.28
CA ASP A 73 9.08 -4.01 -6.24
C ASP A 73 8.70 -5.47 -5.96
N LEU A 74 8.63 -5.86 -4.69
CA LEU A 74 8.19 -7.21 -4.30
C LEU A 74 6.75 -7.48 -4.76
N LEU A 75 5.82 -6.56 -4.48
CA LEU A 75 4.43 -6.69 -4.90
C LEU A 75 4.31 -6.65 -6.43
N GLN A 76 5.07 -5.79 -7.10
CA GLN A 76 5.10 -5.73 -8.56
C GLN A 76 5.61 -7.02 -9.19
N GLY A 77 6.61 -7.66 -8.58
CA GLY A 77 7.09 -8.99 -8.98
C GLY A 77 6.01 -10.09 -8.88
N LEU A 78 4.97 -9.86 -8.07
CA LEU A 78 3.77 -10.71 -7.96
C LEU A 78 2.60 -10.22 -8.82
N GLY A 79 2.81 -9.21 -9.67
CA GLY A 79 1.76 -8.62 -10.51
C GLY A 79 0.82 -7.66 -9.78
N VAL A 80 1.21 -7.16 -8.59
CA VAL A 80 0.38 -6.28 -7.76
C VAL A 80 0.97 -4.88 -7.66
N VAL A 81 0.14 -3.86 -7.86
CA VAL A 81 0.52 -2.45 -7.71
C VAL A 81 0.23 -1.97 -6.29
N LEU A 82 1.23 -1.40 -5.62
CA LEU A 82 1.05 -0.69 -4.35
C LEU A 82 0.88 0.81 -4.58
N THR A 83 -0.20 1.40 -4.07
CA THR A 83 -0.50 2.82 -4.26
C THR A 83 -0.94 3.51 -2.96
N THR A 84 -0.71 4.83 -2.88
CA THR A 84 -1.10 5.66 -1.74
C THR A 84 -1.67 7.02 -2.08
N SER A 85 -2.18 7.70 -1.05
CA SER A 85 -2.30 9.15 -1.03
C SER A 85 -0.90 9.76 -1.12
N GLY A 86 -0.65 10.54 -2.17
CA GLY A 86 0.61 11.23 -2.42
C GLY A 86 1.50 10.55 -3.45
N ALA A 87 1.85 11.29 -4.49
CA ALA A 87 3.05 11.02 -5.28
C ALA A 87 4.27 11.19 -4.36
N TRP A 88 5.29 10.35 -4.52
CA TRP A 88 6.60 10.85 -4.16
C TRP A 88 6.92 11.93 -5.18
N SER A 89 7.19 13.14 -4.71
CA SER A 89 8.06 14.03 -5.46
C SER A 89 9.38 13.26 -5.60
N CYS A 90 9.53 12.56 -6.72
CA CYS A 90 10.85 12.25 -7.23
C CYS A 90 11.53 13.62 -7.35
N PRO A 91 12.64 13.92 -6.65
CA PRO A 91 13.38 15.12 -6.96
C PRO A 91 13.68 15.04 -8.45
N ALA A 92 13.40 16.11 -9.18
CA ALA A 92 13.73 16.15 -10.59
C ALA A 92 15.23 15.81 -10.73
N PRO A 93 15.64 15.05 -11.75
CA PRO A 93 17.06 14.78 -11.97
C PRO A 93 17.79 16.13 -12.11
N GLY A 94 18.49 16.55 -11.05
CA GLY A 94 19.13 17.87 -10.94
C GLY A 94 19.13 18.54 -9.56
N GLU A 95 18.34 18.08 -8.59
CA GLU A 95 18.23 18.73 -7.26
C GLU A 95 19.09 18.10 -6.15
N LEU A 96 20.23 17.50 -6.51
CA LEU A 96 21.32 17.28 -5.55
C LEU A 96 22.42 18.29 -5.87
N ARG A 97 22.47 19.38 -5.11
CA ARG A 97 23.62 20.27 -4.99
C ARG A 97 24.08 20.31 -3.55
#